data_AF-A0A1Y2TEI7-F1
#
_entry.id   AF-A0A1Y2TEI7-F1
#
_cell.length_a   1.000
_cell.length_b   1.000
_cell.length_c   1.000
_cell.angle_alpha   90.00
_cell.angle_beta   90.00
_cell.angle_gamma   90.00
#
_symmetry.space_group_name_H-M   'P 1'
#
loop_
_entity.id
_entity.type
_entity.pdbx_description
1 polymer ?
#
loop_
_entity_poly.entity_id
_entity_poly.type
_entity_poly.pdbx_seq_one_letter_code
_entity_poly.pdbx_strand_id
1 'polypeptide(L)'
;MQESPPAIPADNEPKYGGYSRFEIELEFVQSLANPFYLNHLASQKLLNEPAFVAYLSYLRYWSRPPYVKYLNYPGPTLKHLELLQEERFRQDIISPELVQMLATEGAKASVDWHKGD
;
A
#
# COMPACT_ATOMS: atom_id res chain seq x y z
N MET A 1 -6.88 -0.24 -19.70
CA MET A 1 -8.08 -1.00 -19.30
C MET A 1 -8.20 -0.84 -17.80
N GLN A 2 -9.28 -0.26 -17.29
CA GLN A 2 -9.50 -0.14 -15.85
C GLN A 2 -10.08 -1.48 -15.38
N GLU A 3 -9.24 -2.35 -14.82
CA GLU A 3 -9.73 -3.58 -14.20
C GLU A 3 -10.68 -3.21 -13.06
N SER A 4 -11.87 -3.81 -13.05
CA SER A 4 -12.86 -3.57 -12.01
C SER A 4 -12.38 -4.15 -10.68
N PRO A 5 -12.69 -3.52 -9.54
CA PRO A 5 -12.32 -4.04 -8.22
C PRO A 5 -12.82 -5.49 -8.06
N PRO A 6 -12.08 -6.35 -7.37
CA PRO A 6 -12.50 -7.71 -7.12
C PRO A 6 -13.76 -7.69 -6.24
N ALA A 7 -14.70 -8.59 -6.52
CA ALA A 7 -15.79 -8.86 -5.60
C ALA A 7 -15.22 -9.32 -4.26
N ILE A 8 -15.96 -9.10 -3.17
CA ILE A 8 -15.63 -9.70 -1.86
C ILE A 8 -15.47 -11.22 -2.09
N PRO A 9 -14.40 -11.86 -1.57
CA PRO A 9 -14.06 -13.24 -1.91
C PRO A 9 -15.26 -14.15 -1.69
N ALA A 10 -15.57 -14.94 -2.73
CA ALA A 10 -16.59 -15.99 -2.68
C ALA A 10 -15.90 -17.33 -2.38
N ASP A 11 -16.61 -18.26 -1.74
CA ASP A 11 -16.06 -19.55 -1.30
C ASP A 11 -15.42 -20.41 -2.41
N ASN A 12 -15.74 -20.13 -3.68
CA ASN A 12 -15.25 -20.88 -4.85
C ASN A 12 -14.03 -20.26 -5.55
N GLU A 13 -13.43 -19.19 -5.02
CA GLU A 13 -12.23 -18.58 -5.63
C GLU A 13 -10.98 -19.48 -5.45
N PRO A 14 -10.09 -19.58 -6.46
CA PRO A 14 -8.79 -20.21 -6.30
C PRO A 14 -7.99 -19.62 -5.13
N LYS A 15 -7.46 -20.49 -4.28
CA LYS A 15 -6.60 -20.11 -3.14
C LYS A 15 -5.13 -20.32 -3.48
N TYR A 16 -4.30 -19.37 -3.06
CA TYR A 16 -2.85 -19.43 -3.21
C TYR A 16 -2.23 -19.55 -1.82
N GLY A 17 -1.60 -20.69 -1.54
CA GLY A 17 -1.06 -20.96 -0.20
C GLY A 17 -2.12 -20.98 0.92
N GLY A 18 -3.39 -21.21 0.57
CA GLY A 18 -4.52 -21.19 1.51
C GLY A 18 -5.27 -19.86 1.61
N TYR A 19 -4.77 -18.81 0.95
CA TYR A 19 -5.36 -17.46 0.99
C TYR A 19 -6.05 -17.11 -0.33
N SER A 20 -7.16 -16.37 -0.23
CA SER A 20 -7.82 -15.74 -1.38
C SER A 20 -6.98 -14.61 -1.95
N ARG A 21 -7.26 -14.21 -3.19
CA ARG A 21 -6.62 -13.03 -3.79
C ARG A 21 -6.84 -11.78 -2.94
N PHE A 22 -8.05 -11.62 -2.41
CA PHE A 22 -8.41 -10.49 -1.55
C PHE A 22 -7.51 -10.40 -0.31
N GLU A 23 -7.27 -11.52 0.39
CA GLU A 23 -6.42 -11.54 1.59
C GLU A 23 -4.97 -11.19 1.25
N ILE A 24 -4.46 -11.72 0.13
CA ILE A 24 -3.10 -11.43 -0.35
C ILE A 24 -2.96 -9.95 -0.72
N GLU A 25 -3.94 -9.40 -1.45
CA GLU A 25 -3.97 -7.98 -1.81
C GLU A 25 -4.11 -7.08 -0.58
N LEU A 26 -4.88 -7.51 0.43
CA LEU A 26 -5.07 -6.80 1.68
C LEU A 26 -3.79 -6.75 2.53
N GLU A 27 -3.07 -7.86 2.64
CA GLU A 27 -1.78 -7.88 3.33
C GLU A 27 -0.75 -7.03 2.57
N PHE A 28 -0.70 -7.17 1.25
CA PHE A 28 0.20 -6.40 0.41
C PHE A 28 -0.06 -4.91 0.52
N VAL A 29 -1.31 -4.44 0.36
CA VAL A 29 -1.60 -3.01 0.43
C VAL A 29 -1.27 -2.44 1.81
N GLN A 30 -1.54 -3.17 2.89
CA GLN A 30 -1.20 -2.74 4.25
C GLN A 30 0.31 -2.68 4.50
N SER A 31 1.10 -3.55 3.85
CA SER A 31 2.55 -3.48 3.93
C SER A 31 3.13 -2.17 3.38
N LEU A 32 2.42 -1.50 2.47
CA LEU A 32 2.81 -0.19 1.92
C LEU A 32 2.81 0.93 2.98
N ALA A 33 2.14 0.73 4.13
CA ALA A 33 2.24 1.65 5.25
C ALA A 33 3.68 1.79 5.79
N ASN A 34 4.52 0.78 5.59
CA ASN A 34 5.90 0.77 6.07
C ASN A 34 6.85 1.40 5.03
N PRO A 35 7.46 2.58 5.30
CA PRO A 35 8.36 3.24 4.35
C PRO A 35 9.63 2.42 4.08
N PHE A 36 10.08 1.56 5.01
CA PHE A 36 11.20 0.65 4.76
C PHE A 36 10.85 -0.41 3.71
N TYR A 37 9.59 -0.84 3.65
CA TYR A 37 9.15 -1.77 2.61
C TYR A 37 9.10 -1.08 1.24
N LEU A 38 8.67 0.19 1.17
CA LEU A 38 8.73 0.97 -0.06
C LEU A 38 10.17 1.13 -0.57
N ASN A 39 11.11 1.39 0.33
CA ASN A 39 12.53 1.44 0.02
C ASN A 39 13.05 0.10 -0.53
N HIS A 40 12.64 -1.01 0.09
CA HIS A 40 12.96 -2.34 -0.40
C HIS A 40 12.44 -2.54 -1.84
N LEU A 41 11.17 -2.23 -2.12
CA LEU A 41 10.60 -2.30 -3.47
C LEU A 41 11.36 -1.45 -4.48
N ALA A 42 11.79 -0.24 -4.09
CA ALA A 42 12.62 0.64 -4.92
C ALA A 42 14.01 0.03 -5.20
N SER A 43 14.65 -0.56 -4.20
CA SER A 43 15.96 -1.22 -4.33
C SER A 43 15.91 -2.41 -5.30
N GLN A 44 14.77 -3.09 -5.38
CA GLN A 44 14.51 -4.19 -6.32
C GLN A 44 14.09 -3.70 -7.72
N LYS A 45 14.06 -2.38 -7.94
CA LYS A 45 13.61 -1.72 -9.19
C LYS A 45 12.15 -2.01 -9.58
N LEU A 46 11.37 -2.62 -8.70
CA LEU A 46 9.96 -2.96 -8.97
C LEU A 46 9.10 -1.70 -9.19
N LEU A 47 9.42 -0.60 -8.50
CA LEU A 47 8.69 0.67 -8.67
C LEU A 47 8.89 1.33 -10.04
N ASN A 48 9.82 0.83 -10.86
CA ASN A 48 10.03 1.29 -12.23
C ASN A 48 9.37 0.39 -13.28
N GLU A 49 8.89 -0.80 -12.89
CA GLU A 49 8.26 -1.74 -13.80
C GLU A 49 6.84 -1.29 -14.15
N PRO A 50 6.50 -1.05 -15.44
CA PRO A 50 5.19 -0.55 -15.82
C PRO A 50 4.03 -1.44 -15.35
N ALA A 51 4.22 -2.75 -15.34
CA ALA A 51 3.24 -3.70 -14.84
C ALA A 51 2.99 -3.54 -13.34
N PHE A 52 4.04 -3.29 -12.54
CA PHE A 52 3.93 -3.09 -11.11
C PHE A 52 3.28 -1.74 -10.79
N VAL A 53 3.63 -0.67 -11.53
CA VAL A 53 2.99 0.64 -11.40
C VAL A 53 1.49 0.55 -11.72
N ALA A 54 1.12 -0.18 -12.78
CA ALA A 54 -0.29 -0.44 -13.11
C ALA A 54 -1.01 -1.19 -11.98
N TYR A 55 -0.34 -2.17 -11.35
CA TYR A 55 -0.89 -2.90 -10.21
C TYR A 55 -1.09 -2.01 -8.97
N LEU A 56 -0.14 -1.14 -8.65
CA LEU A 56 -0.32 -0.13 -7.59
C LEU A 56 -1.50 0.81 -7.90
N SER A 57 -1.68 1.18 -9.17
CA SER A 57 -2.84 1.98 -9.60
C SER A 57 -4.16 1.23 -9.40
N TYR A 58 -4.20 -0.06 -9.76
CA TYR A 58 -5.34 -0.94 -9.51
C TYR A 58 -5.69 -0.99 -8.02
N LEU A 59 -4.71 -1.18 -7.12
CA LEU A 59 -4.92 -1.27 -5.67
C LEU A 59 -5.55 -0.01 -5.04
N ARG A 60 -5.64 1.13 -5.76
CA ARG A 60 -6.31 2.34 -5.25
C ARG A 60 -7.79 2.11 -4.93
N TYR A 61 -8.41 1.02 -5.39
CA TYR A 61 -9.78 0.67 -5.00
C TYR A 61 -9.92 0.47 -3.48
N TRP A 62 -8.85 0.11 -2.76
CA TRP A 62 -8.84 -0.02 -1.29
C TRP A 62 -9.23 1.28 -0.56
N SER A 63 -9.09 2.45 -1.22
CA SER A 63 -9.53 3.74 -0.67
C SER A 63 -11.06 3.93 -0.62
N ARG A 64 -11.83 3.09 -1.32
CA ARG A 64 -13.27 3.24 -1.50
C ARG A 64 -14.06 2.27 -0.60
N PRO A 65 -15.27 2.64 -0.15
CA PRO A 65 -16.21 1.65 0.37
C PRO A 65 -16.52 0.56 -0.68
N PRO A 66 -16.76 -0.70 -0.29
CA PRO A 66 -16.74 -1.24 1.08
C PRO A 66 -15.35 -1.67 1.59
N TYR A 67 -14.27 -1.41 0.85
CA TYR A 67 -12.95 -1.99 1.07
C TYR A 67 -12.13 -1.31 2.16
N VAL A 68 -12.23 0.02 2.27
CA VAL A 68 -11.42 0.81 3.23
C VAL A 68 -11.54 0.35 4.68
N LYS A 69 -12.69 -0.22 5.07
CA LYS A 69 -12.94 -0.70 6.43
C LYS A 69 -12.07 -1.90 6.84
N TYR A 70 -11.44 -2.58 5.88
CA TYR A 70 -10.58 -3.73 6.14
C TYR A 70 -9.12 -3.32 6.41
N LEU A 71 -8.75 -2.06 6.19
CA LEU A 71 -7.39 -1.57 6.47
C LEU A 71 -7.23 -1.28 7.97
N ASN A 72 -6.19 -1.85 8.59
CA ASN A 72 -5.88 -1.56 9.99
C ASN A 72 -5.31 -0.14 10.17
N TYR A 73 -4.50 0.32 9.20
CA TYR A 73 -3.84 1.64 9.22
C TYR A 73 -4.12 2.40 7.92
N PRO A 74 -5.37 2.86 7.70
CA PRO A 74 -5.78 3.43 6.41
C PRO A 74 -4.99 4.69 6.05
N GLY A 75 -4.67 5.56 7.03
CA GLY A 75 -3.96 6.81 6.78
C GLY A 75 -2.60 6.62 6.09
N PRO A 76 -1.61 6.01 6.75
CA PRO A 76 -0.29 5.76 6.15
C PRO A 76 -0.35 4.90 4.89
N THR A 77 -1.18 3.85 4.90
CA THR A 77 -1.36 2.95 3.75
C THR A 77 -1.80 3.71 2.51
N LEU A 78 -2.89 4.48 2.61
CA LEU A 78 -3.46 5.19 1.48
C LEU A 78 -2.60 6.39 1.06
N LYS A 79 -1.97 7.09 2.02
CA LYS A 79 -1.02 8.18 1.72
C LYS A 79 0.14 7.66 0.87
N HIS A 80 0.77 6.56 1.26
CA HIS A 80 1.87 5.99 0.48
C HIS A 80 1.41 5.44 -0.86
N LEU A 81 0.25 4.78 -0.93
CA LEU A 81 -0.30 4.29 -2.19
C LEU A 81 -0.55 5.43 -3.20
N GLU A 82 -0.99 6.60 -2.73
CA GLU A 82 -1.14 7.80 -3.54
C GLU A 82 0.22 8.36 -3.98
N LEU A 83 1.17 8.50 -3.05
CA LEU A 83 2.53 8.98 -3.37
C LEU A 83 3.22 8.08 -4.39
N LEU A 84 3.02 6.76 -4.33
CA LEU A 84 3.58 5.81 -5.30
C LEU A 84 3.04 6.00 -6.73
N GLN A 85 1.96 6.74 -6.94
CA GLN A 85 1.52 7.12 -8.30
C GLN A 85 2.44 8.16 -8.93
N GLU A 86 3.14 8.95 -8.11
CA GLU A 86 4.08 9.97 -8.55
C GLU A 86 5.43 9.35 -8.90
N GLU A 87 5.85 9.47 -10.16
CA GLU A 87 7.13 8.91 -10.63
C GLU A 87 8.31 9.43 -9.84
N ARG A 88 8.31 10.73 -9.54
CA ARG A 88 9.35 11.36 -8.72
C ARG A 88 9.49 10.68 -7.36
N PHE A 89 8.38 10.42 -6.67
CA PHE A 89 8.43 9.74 -5.38
C PHE A 89 8.98 8.32 -5.48
N ARG A 90 8.61 7.58 -6.55
CA ARG A 90 9.16 6.23 -6.80
C ARG A 90 10.68 6.23 -6.98
N GLN A 91 11.24 7.29 -7.57
CA GLN A 91 12.70 7.46 -7.65
C GLN A 91 13.31 7.88 -6.31
N ASP A 92 12.68 8.81 -5.60
CA ASP A 92 13.25 9.42 -4.40
C ASP A 92 13.24 8.45 -3.19
N ILE A 93 12.27 7.53 -3.10
CA ILE A 93 12.08 6.64 -1.92
C ILE A 93 13.20 5.61 -1.72
N ILE A 94 14.13 5.47 -2.69
CA ILE A 94 15.37 4.72 -2.49
C ILE A 94 16.31 5.39 -1.48
N SER A 95 16.15 6.70 -1.24
CA SER A 95 16.95 7.47 -0.29
C SER A 95 16.67 7.06 1.16
N PRO A 96 17.70 6.64 1.94
CA PRO A 96 17.54 6.35 3.36
C PRO A 96 17.03 7.55 4.17
N GLU A 97 17.40 8.77 3.78
CA GLU A 97 16.98 9.99 4.45
C GLU A 97 15.46 10.20 4.34
N LEU A 98 14.91 10.04 3.13
CA LEU A 98 13.47 10.15 2.90
C LEU A 98 12.69 9.08 3.68
N VAL A 99 13.21 7.84 3.73
CA VAL A 99 12.62 6.74 4.50
C VAL A 99 12.56 7.07 5.98
N GLN A 100 13.65 7.59 6.56
CA GLN A 100 13.69 7.97 7.97
C GLN A 100 12.76 9.13 8.27
N MET A 101 12.65 10.10 7.36
CA MET A 101 11.69 11.21 7.49
C MET A 101 10.24 10.69 7.54
N LEU A 102 9.85 9.83 6.60
CA LEU A 102 8.51 9.24 6.56
C LEU A 102 8.22 8.35 7.78
N ALA A 103 9.20 7.56 8.23
CA ALA A 103 9.07 6.74 9.43
C ALA A 103 8.86 7.60 10.68
N THR A 104 9.60 8.70 10.80
CA THR A 104 9.46 9.66 11.90
C THR A 104 8.11 10.38 11.86
N GLU A 105 7.66 10.80 10.67
CA GLU A 105 6.34 11.41 10.49
C GLU A 105 5.21 10.44 10.90
N GLY A 106 5.29 9.18 10.44
CA GLY A 106 4.34 8.14 10.79
C GLY A 106 4.29 7.84 12.29
N ALA A 107 5.45 7.79 12.96
CA ALA A 107 5.54 7.59 14.41
C ALA A 107 4.96 8.77 15.21
N LYS A 108 5.11 10.01 14.73
CA LYS A 108 4.48 11.17 15.37
C LYS A 108 2.96 11.13 15.21
N ALA A 109 2.47 10.86 14.01
CA ALA A 109 1.04 10.82 13.72
C ALA A 109 0.30 9.74 14.53
N SER A 110 0.93 8.58 14.78
CA SER A 110 0.34 7.54 15.64
C SER A 110 0.29 7.94 17.11
N VAL A 111 1.33 8.60 17.63
CA VAL A 111 1.36 9.11 19.01
C VAL A 111 0.28 10.18 19.23
N ASP A 112 0.11 11.09 18.28
CA ASP A 112 -0.90 12.16 18.39
C ASP A 112 -2.32 11.61 18.36
N TRP A 113 -2.55 10.52 17.60
CA TRP A 113 -3.85 9.83 17.58
C TRP A 113 -4.22 9.25 18.95
N HIS A 114 -3.27 8.61 19.63
CA HIS A 114 -3.49 8.01 20.96
C HIS A 114 -3.58 9.02 22.12
N LYS A 115 -3.24 10.29 21.89
CA LYS A 115 -3.42 11.37 22.88
C LYS A 115 -4.80 12.01 22.84
N GLY A 116 -5.60 11.70 21.81
CA GLY A 116 -6.94 12.23 21.61
C GLY A 116 -8.08 11.36 22.16
N ASP A 117 -7.75 10.19 22.73
CA ASP A 117 -8.69 9.28 23.42
C ASP A 117 -8.68 9.48 24.95
#